data_AF-A0A257PJ52-F1
#
_entry.id   AF-A0A257PJ52-F1
#
_cell.length_a   1.000
_cell.length_b   1.000
_cell.length_c   1.000
_cell.angle_alpha   90.00
_cell.angle_beta   90.00
_cell.angle_gamma   90.00
#
_symmetry.space_group_name_H-M   'P 1'
#
loop_
_entity.id
_entity.type
_entity.pdbx_description
1 polymer ?
#
loop_
_entity_poly.entity_id
_entity_poly.type
_entity_poly.pdbx_seq_one_letter_code
_entity_poly.pdbx_strand_id
1 'polypeptide(L)'
;DLLMANCLAQAQALMLGRNLAQANANPHRVFSGNRPSITLAYRKLDPATLGKIIALYEHRVFVEAAIWNINAFDQWGVELGKELATQLLPVVASGVDDPAQDVSTRGLVAHLNRLRT
;
A
#
# COMPACT_ATOMS: atom_id res chain seq x y z
N ASP A 1 3.04 -26.84 12.00
CA ASP A 1 2.89 -27.47 10.67
C ASP A 1 1.85 -26.83 9.78
N LEU A 2 0.60 -26.65 10.23
CA LEU A 2 -0.47 -26.07 9.38
C LEU A 2 -0.11 -24.70 8.77
N LEU A 3 0.54 -23.81 9.52
CA LEU A 3 1.00 -22.51 9.02
C LEU A 3 2.00 -22.66 7.85
N MET A 4 3.00 -23.53 8.02
CA MET A 4 4.00 -23.79 6.99
C MET A 4 3.39 -24.47 5.77
N ALA A 5 2.47 -25.43 5.98
CA ALA A 5 1.75 -26.09 4.90
C ALA A 5 0.95 -25.10 4.05
N ASN A 6 0.25 -24.15 4.68
CA ASN A 6 -0.48 -23.10 3.96
C ASN A 6 0.46 -22.16 3.20
N CYS A 7 1.56 -21.71 3.80
CA CYS A 7 2.54 -20.84 3.15
C CYS A 7 3.08 -21.48 1.85
N LEU A 8 3.53 -22.73 1.93
CA LEU A 8 4.05 -23.48 0.79
C LEU A 8 2.96 -23.78 -0.25
N ALA A 9 1.75 -24.15 0.20
CA ALA A 9 0.62 -24.43 -0.69
C ALA A 9 0.22 -23.18 -1.49
N GLN A 10 0.27 -21.98 -0.92
CA GLN A 10 -0.04 -20.74 -1.63
C GLN A 10 1.00 -20.43 -2.71
N ALA A 11 2.30 -20.52 -2.38
CA ALA A 11 3.37 -20.34 -3.37
C ALA A 11 3.24 -21.34 -4.54
N GLN A 12 2.93 -22.60 -4.23
CA GLN A 12 2.69 -23.64 -5.23
C GLN A 12 1.43 -23.36 -6.07
N ALA A 13 0.33 -22.95 -5.45
CA ALA A 13 -0.93 -22.64 -6.14
C ALA A 13 -0.79 -21.45 -7.10
N LEU A 14 -0.05 -20.41 -6.70
CA LEU A 14 0.27 -19.26 -7.56
C LEU A 14 1.03 -19.66 -8.81
N MET A 15 1.97 -20.61 -8.69
CA MET A 15 2.76 -21.10 -9.81
C MET A 15 1.96 -22.05 -10.71
N LEU A 16 1.33 -23.08 -10.13
CA LEU A 16 0.68 -24.15 -10.90
C LEU A 16 -0.67 -23.75 -11.49
N GLY A 17 -1.47 -22.97 -10.76
CA GLY A 17 -2.86 -22.71 -11.13
C GLY A 17 -3.72 -23.98 -11.22
N ARG A 18 -4.77 -23.92 -12.05
CA ARG A 18 -5.69 -25.02 -12.33
C ARG A 18 -6.37 -24.76 -13.68
N ASN A 19 -6.18 -25.65 -14.65
CA ASN A 19 -6.80 -25.53 -15.97
C ASN A 19 -8.28 -25.99 -15.97
N LEU A 20 -8.98 -25.76 -17.09
CA LEU A 20 -10.41 -26.06 -17.21
C LEU A 20 -10.74 -27.56 -17.04
N ALA A 21 -9.89 -28.45 -17.54
CA ALA A 21 -10.07 -29.90 -17.39
C ALA A 21 -9.99 -30.30 -15.91
N GLN A 22 -9.01 -29.76 -15.17
CA GLN A 22 -8.86 -29.96 -13.73
C GLN A 22 -9.98 -29.29 -12.90
N ALA A 23 -10.73 -28.36 -13.50
CA ALA A 23 -11.83 -27.63 -12.87
C ALA A 23 -13.22 -28.25 -13.12
N ASN A 24 -13.30 -29.45 -13.69
CA ASN A 24 -14.56 -30.12 -14.08
C ASN A 24 -15.43 -29.22 -14.98
N ALA A 25 -14.81 -28.55 -15.96
CA ALA A 25 -15.46 -27.62 -16.87
C ALA A 25 -16.13 -26.39 -16.21
N ASN A 26 -15.87 -26.12 -14.93
CA ASN A 26 -16.36 -24.91 -14.27
C ASN A 26 -15.36 -23.74 -14.45
N PRO A 27 -15.69 -22.70 -15.24
CA PRO A 27 -14.77 -21.60 -15.51
C PRO A 27 -14.44 -20.76 -14.27
N HIS A 28 -15.33 -20.68 -13.28
CA HIS A 28 -15.08 -19.96 -12.02
C HIS A 28 -14.07 -20.64 -11.10
N ARG A 29 -13.64 -21.87 -11.43
CA ARG A 29 -12.63 -22.64 -10.69
C ARG A 29 -11.29 -22.76 -11.42
N VAL A 30 -11.13 -22.03 -12.53
CA VAL A 30 -9.87 -21.94 -13.28
C VAL A 30 -8.95 -20.91 -12.63
N PHE A 31 -7.69 -21.28 -12.46
CA PHE A 31 -6.64 -20.40 -11.96
C PHE A 31 -5.51 -20.36 -12.98
N SER A 32 -5.08 -19.16 -13.38
CA SER A 32 -4.10 -18.98 -14.46
C SER A 32 -2.73 -19.61 -14.18
N GLY A 33 -2.36 -19.75 -12.90
CA GLY A 33 -0.98 -20.05 -12.53
C GLY A 33 -0.03 -18.94 -12.99
N ASN A 34 1.26 -19.28 -13.11
CA ASN A 34 2.33 -18.41 -13.59
C ASN A 34 2.41 -17.06 -12.85
N ARG A 35 2.04 -17.03 -11.58
CA ARG A 35 2.19 -15.87 -10.70
C ARG A 35 3.46 -16.07 -9.86
N PRO A 36 4.52 -15.28 -10.09
CA PRO A 36 5.78 -15.46 -9.38
C PRO A 36 5.63 -15.11 -7.90
N SER A 37 6.39 -15.79 -7.04
CA SER A 37 6.48 -15.50 -5.61
C SER A 37 7.90 -15.77 -5.10
N ILE A 38 8.27 -15.14 -3.98
CA ILE A 38 9.53 -15.36 -3.28
C ILE A 38 9.20 -15.78 -1.84
N THR A 39 9.85 -16.82 -1.33
CA THR A 39 9.69 -17.28 0.05
C THR A 39 10.97 -17.03 0.84
N LEU A 40 10.87 -16.32 1.97
CA LEU A 40 11.97 -16.14 2.92
C LEU A 40 11.73 -17.05 4.13
N ALA A 41 12.61 -18.02 4.34
CA ALA A 41 12.54 -18.95 5.46
C ALA A 41 13.67 -18.68 6.46
N TYR A 42 13.34 -18.73 7.75
CA TYR A 42 14.28 -18.50 8.86
C TYR A 42 13.86 -19.36 10.06
N ARG A 43 14.78 -19.56 11.01
CA ARG A 43 14.59 -20.51 12.13
C ARG A 43 13.58 -20.02 13.16
N LYS A 44 13.68 -18.77 13.60
CA LYS A 44 12.80 -18.14 14.61
C LYS A 44 12.80 -16.65 14.37
N LEU A 45 11.65 -16.00 14.57
CA LEU A 45 11.58 -14.55 14.61
C LEU A 45 12.03 -14.06 15.99
N ASP A 46 13.33 -13.90 16.17
CA ASP A 46 13.94 -13.25 17.32
C ASP A 46 14.38 -11.81 16.97
N PRO A 47 14.80 -10.97 17.94
CA PRO A 47 15.17 -9.58 17.66
C PRO A 47 16.25 -9.43 16.58
N ALA A 48 17.23 -10.35 16.56
CA ALA A 48 18.29 -10.34 15.57
C ALA A 48 17.78 -10.68 14.15
N THR A 49 16.88 -11.66 14.04
CA THR A 49 16.28 -12.06 12.76
C THR A 49 15.32 -10.98 12.24
N LEU A 50 14.54 -10.35 13.12
CA LEU A 50 13.71 -9.20 12.75
C LEU A 50 14.56 -8.06 12.20
N GLY A 51 15.67 -7.70 12.87
CA GLY A 51 16.59 -6.67 12.38
C GLY A 51 17.16 -6.99 11.00
N LYS A 52 17.52 -8.25 10.74
CA LYS A 52 17.99 -8.69 9.41
C LYS A 52 16.92 -8.56 8.33
N ILE A 53 15.66 -8.88 8.65
CA ILE A 53 14.55 -8.76 7.70
C ILE A 53 14.30 -7.28 7.37
N ILE A 54 14.31 -6.40 8.36
CA ILE A 54 14.14 -4.95 8.13
C ILE A 54 15.27 -4.43 7.24
N ALA A 55 16.54 -4.71 7.60
CA ALA A 55 17.69 -4.29 6.81
C ALA A 55 17.69 -4.86 5.38
N LEU A 56 17.22 -6.10 5.18
CA LEU A 56 17.04 -6.68 3.85
C LEU A 56 16.08 -5.84 2.99
N TYR A 57 14.95 -5.39 3.56
CA TYR A 57 13.99 -4.57 2.83
C TYR A 57 14.46 -3.13 2.64
N GLU A 58 15.15 -2.53 3.61
CA GLU A 58 15.79 -1.22 3.45
C GLU A 58 16.77 -1.22 2.27
N HIS A 59 17.63 -2.24 2.19
CA HIS A 59 18.59 -2.36 1.09
C HIS A 59 17.95 -2.78 -0.23
N ARG A 60 16.86 -3.55 -0.24
CA ARG A 60 16.07 -3.79 -1.45
C ARG A 60 15.55 -2.47 -2.03
N VAL A 61 14.91 -1.65 -1.19
CA VAL A 61 14.36 -0.35 -1.59
C VAL A 61 15.47 0.57 -2.11
N PHE A 62 16.60 0.60 -1.41
CA PHE A 62 17.78 1.35 -1.87
C PHE A 62 18.27 0.91 -3.26
N VAL A 63 18.39 -0.41 -3.49
CA VAL A 63 18.83 -0.94 -4.79
C VAL A 63 17.83 -0.59 -5.90
N GLU A 64 16.52 -0.71 -5.65
CA GLU A 64 15.48 -0.33 -6.61
C GLU A 64 15.56 1.16 -6.97
N ALA A 65 15.73 2.03 -5.98
CA ALA A 65 15.89 3.47 -6.20
C ALA A 65 17.16 3.82 -6.98
N ALA A 66 18.28 3.14 -6.69
CA ALA A 66 19.52 3.31 -7.43
C ALA A 66 19.39 2.90 -8.90
N ILE A 67 18.68 1.79 -9.18
CA ILE A 67 18.37 1.35 -10.55
C ILE A 67 17.49 2.39 -11.28
N TRP A 68 16.49 2.94 -10.59
CA TRP A 68 15.60 3.95 -11.15
C TRP A 68 16.18 5.36 -11.19
N ASN A 69 17.39 5.56 -10.65
CA ASN A 69 18.05 6.85 -10.54
C ASN A 69 17.17 7.92 -9.85
N ILE A 70 16.55 7.53 -8.74
CA ILE A 70 15.76 8.43 -7.88
C ILE A 70 16.38 8.48 -6.48
N ASN A 71 16.09 9.55 -5.73
CA ASN A 71 16.53 9.68 -4.36
C ASN A 71 15.60 8.91 -3.41
N ALA A 72 16.10 7.84 -2.78
CA ALA A 72 15.34 7.05 -1.80
C ALA A 72 15.13 7.76 -0.45
N PHE A 73 15.80 8.89 -0.22
CA PHE A 73 15.93 9.50 1.10
C PHE A 73 15.27 10.88 1.21
N ASP A 74 14.60 11.36 0.16
CA ASP A 74 13.76 12.56 0.24
C ASP A 74 12.26 12.24 0.26
N GLN A 75 11.46 13.24 0.62
CA GLN A 75 10.01 13.13 0.71
C GLN A 75 9.29 14.45 0.39
N TRP A 76 9.72 15.18 -0.64
CA TRP A 76 9.16 16.49 -1.01
C TRP A 76 7.64 16.47 -1.27
N GLY A 77 7.11 15.33 -1.73
CA GLY A 77 5.70 15.16 -2.03
C GLY A 77 4.73 15.34 -0.85
N VAL A 78 5.23 15.40 0.39
CA VAL A 78 4.38 15.61 1.58
C VAL A 78 4.15 17.09 1.94
N GLU A 79 4.89 18.01 1.32
CA GLU A 79 4.94 19.40 1.78
C GLU A 79 3.66 20.18 1.44
N LEU A 80 3.20 20.11 0.19
CA LEU A 80 2.02 20.85 -0.25
C LEU A 80 0.77 20.48 0.55
N GLY A 81 0.57 19.19 0.86
CA GLY A 81 -0.56 18.76 1.67
C GLY A 81 -0.52 19.31 3.10
N LYS A 82 0.66 19.37 3.72
CA LYS A 82 0.85 19.96 5.06
C LYS A 82 0.60 21.46 5.05
N GLU A 83 1.09 22.15 4.01
CA GLU A 83 0.87 23.59 3.83
C GLU A 83 -0.63 23.90 3.69
N LEU A 84 -1.30 23.23 2.74
CA LEU A 84 -2.73 23.41 2.50
C LEU A 84 -3.56 23.06 3.74
N ALA A 85 -3.25 21.97 4.45
CA ALA A 85 -3.96 21.62 5.67
C ALA A 85 -3.83 22.70 6.76
N THR A 86 -2.64 23.29 6.91
CA THR A 86 -2.38 24.38 7.86
C THR A 86 -3.20 25.62 7.51
N GLN A 87 -3.28 25.96 6.22
CA GLN A 87 -4.07 27.09 5.72
C GLN A 87 -5.58 26.85 5.83
N LEU A 88 -6.04 25.62 5.58
CA LEU A 88 -7.47 25.28 5.55
C LEU A 88 -8.06 25.08 6.95
N LEU A 89 -7.23 24.75 7.94
CA LEU A 89 -7.67 24.54 9.33
C LEU A 89 -8.51 25.71 9.88
N PRO A 90 -8.08 27.00 9.82
CA PRO A 90 -8.89 28.11 10.29
C PRO A 90 -10.17 28.33 9.45
N VAL A 91 -10.15 28.06 8.15
CA VAL A 91 -11.33 28.17 7.26
C VAL A 91 -12.40 27.16 7.69
N VAL A 92 -12.00 25.90 7.91
CA VAL A 92 -12.88 24.83 8.39
C VAL A 92 -13.37 25.08 9.81
N ALA A 93 -12.56 25.70 10.67
CA ALA A 93 -12.93 25.99 12.06
C ALA A 93 -13.88 27.18 12.20
N SER A 94 -13.64 28.26 11.45
CA SER A 94 -14.49 29.46 11.46
C SER A 94 -15.82 29.25 10.74
N GLY A 95 -15.84 28.34 9.77
CA GLY A 95 -16.99 28.04 8.94
C GLY A 95 -17.40 29.18 7.99
N VAL A 96 -16.55 30.20 7.86
CA VAL A 96 -16.74 31.34 6.96
C VAL A 96 -16.19 31.00 5.58
N ASP A 97 -16.88 31.48 4.54
CA ASP A 97 -16.42 31.33 3.17
C ASP A 97 -15.12 32.12 2.94
N ASP A 98 -14.10 31.45 2.40
CA ASP A 98 -12.81 32.05 2.03
C ASP A 98 -12.67 32.09 0.50
N PRO A 99 -12.79 33.28 -0.14
CA PRO A 99 -12.68 33.43 -1.59
C PRO A 99 -11.31 33.07 -2.16
N ALA A 100 -10.26 32.93 -1.33
CA ALA A 100 -8.94 32.52 -1.78
C ALA A 100 -8.87 31.03 -2.16
N GLN A 101 -9.83 30.22 -1.70
CA GLN A 101 -9.92 28.80 -2.01
C GLN A 101 -10.66 28.54 -3.33
N ASP A 102 -10.35 27.41 -3.97
CA ASP A 102 -11.07 26.99 -5.17
C ASP A 102 -12.55 26.63 -4.86
N VAL A 103 -13.39 26.63 -5.91
CA VAL A 103 -14.83 26.43 -5.78
C VAL A 103 -15.20 25.06 -5.19
N SER A 104 -14.41 24.02 -5.46
CA SER A 104 -14.66 22.68 -4.92
C SER A 104 -14.41 22.67 -3.41
N THR A 105 -13.25 23.19 -2.98
CA THR A 105 -12.87 23.26 -1.57
C THR A 105 -13.89 24.09 -0.76
N ARG A 106 -14.32 25.24 -1.27
CA ARG A 106 -15.35 26.08 -0.63
C ARG A 106 -16.69 25.37 -0.52
N GLY A 107 -17.12 24.69 -1.58
CA GLY A 107 -18.36 23.92 -1.59
C GLY A 107 -18.37 22.81 -0.53
N LEU A 108 -17.24 22.12 -0.38
CA LEU A 108 -17.06 21.07 0.63
C LEU A 108 -17.03 21.63 2.06
N VAL A 109 -16.30 22.72 2.31
CA VAL A 109 -16.31 23.39 3.63
C VAL A 109 -17.73 23.79 4.02
N ALA A 110 -18.47 24.42 3.11
CA ALA A 110 -19.86 24.82 3.37
C ALA A 110 -20.78 23.62 3.62
N HIS A 111 -20.60 22.51 2.90
CA HIS A 111 -21.35 21.29 3.14
C HIS A 111 -21.04 20.68 4.51
N LEU A 112 -19.77 20.59 4.89
CA LEU A 112 -19.33 20.06 6.18
C LEU A 112 -19.83 20.90 7.35
N ASN A 113 -19.87 22.23 7.20
CA ASN A 113 -20.43 23.12 8.24
C ASN A 113 -21.93 22.87 8.44
N ARG A 114 -22.70 22.69 7.36
CA ARG A 114 -24.14 22.36 7.44
C ARG A 114 -24.42 21.01 8.12
N LEU A 115 -23.47 20.07 8.09
CA LEU A 115 -23.61 18.77 8.76
C LEU A 115 -23.26 18.83 10.27
N ARG A 116 -22.52 19.86 10.70
CA ARG A 116 -22.12 20.06 12.10
C ARG A 116 -23.18 20.77 12.94
N THR A 117 -24.01 21.58 12.28
CA THR A 117 -25.21 22.22 12.85
C THR A 117 -26.39 21.27 12.84
#